data_AF-A0A142X2M2-F1
#
_entry.id   AF-A0A142X2M2-F1
#
_cell.length_a   1.000
_cell.length_b   1.000
_cell.length_c   1.000
_cell.angle_alpha   90.00
_cell.angle_beta   90.00
_cell.angle_gamma   90.00
#
_symmetry.space_group_name_H-M   'P 1'
#
loop_
_entity.id
_entity.type
_entity.pdbx_description
1 polymer ?
#
loop_
_entity_poly.entity_id
_entity_poly.type
_entity_poly.pdbx_seq_one_letter_code
_entity_poly.pdbx_strand_id
1 'polypeptide(L)'
;MFGSLHWMLILVALAGPAQAPRPGRPLPGGGPPPGGRPLPAGRTAPAAPSASWIPLSTAEQFAMLLKLKEVGKEIGVESPPQEMLADLRQLVRGGGSAEVSDSTKGAEGLPIEKRAEGPPTEKGAEGPPTDPAEYLAIVEKHCGRAPAKRLRELRFQALGLRFAAKADPALARALSLSPSQTAGLGELPIAGLPEQLGGSSGEALRAVELRFLTESQRGKWQEACGTPSTVQLPPLISVAGFGGKVRVPQLLAGGGFARVLGDPAVQKDLSITERQQGKLDGLITALKEGDAAALEGVPERVEYDELASLAEKRRDAARKTIQDTLGTEVEKRVSQIARQQAGLLPSLRSDPEIERLLAVTNEQHDKLAFLLQSGALPTPPRVVGRPTPEMFGQFREYRRIVDEAIFDQVLTAEQRDVWKELTGEPLDVDLKLLPFLPAPPPRSRTSEANRGRE
;
A
#
# COMPACT_ATOMS: atom_id res chain seq x y z
N MET A 1 -64.68 24.25 -29.26
CA MET A 1 -63.90 23.04 -29.59
C MET A 1 -63.41 22.48 -28.26
N PHE A 2 -64.26 21.75 -27.53
CA PHE A 2 -64.31 20.26 -27.43
C PHE A 2 -62.94 19.66 -27.03
N GLY A 3 -62.75 18.94 -25.93
CA GLY A 3 -63.66 18.36 -24.93
C GLY A 3 -62.95 18.19 -23.56
N SER A 4 -63.68 18.27 -22.45
CA SER A 4 -64.33 17.16 -21.72
C SER A 4 -63.34 16.37 -20.84
N LEU A 5 -63.30 16.57 -19.52
CA LEU A 5 -64.17 16.06 -18.44
C LEU A 5 -63.83 14.63 -17.95
N HIS A 6 -63.55 14.55 -16.63
CA HIS A 6 -63.84 13.46 -15.68
C HIS A 6 -63.11 12.11 -15.91
N TRP A 7 -62.44 11.51 -14.91
CA TRP A 7 -63.07 10.94 -13.71
C TRP A 7 -62.14 10.84 -12.49
N MET A 8 -62.79 10.88 -11.34
CA MET A 8 -62.39 10.64 -9.95
C MET A 8 -62.80 9.20 -9.57
N LEU A 9 -62.02 8.43 -8.80
CA LEU A 9 -62.45 7.55 -7.68
C LEU A 9 -61.43 6.45 -7.31
N ILE A 10 -60.95 6.55 -6.06
CA ILE A 10 -60.92 5.56 -4.96
C ILE A 10 -60.56 4.09 -5.27
N LEU A 11 -59.49 3.61 -4.62
CA LEU A 11 -59.46 2.30 -3.97
C LEU A 11 -58.63 2.37 -2.67
N VAL A 12 -59.34 2.25 -1.55
CA VAL A 12 -58.86 1.94 -0.20
C VAL A 12 -59.07 0.44 0.03
N ALA A 13 -58.22 -0.14 0.90
CA ALA A 13 -58.24 -1.49 1.47
C ALA A 13 -57.43 -2.54 0.65
N LEU A 14 -56.60 -3.41 1.25
CA LEU A 14 -56.73 -4.08 2.54
C LEU A 14 -55.36 -4.30 3.20
N ALA A 15 -55.30 -4.02 4.51
CA ALA A 15 -54.37 -4.64 5.43
C ALA A 15 -54.65 -6.15 5.49
N GLY A 16 -53.62 -6.96 5.23
CA GLY A 16 -53.63 -8.39 5.49
C GLY A 16 -53.08 -8.68 6.90
N PRO A 17 -53.66 -9.65 7.64
CA PRO A 17 -53.33 -9.86 9.05
C PRO A 17 -51.96 -10.51 9.25
N ALA A 18 -51.34 -10.15 10.38
CA ALA A 18 -50.18 -10.82 10.95
C ALA A 18 -50.45 -12.33 11.10
N GLN A 19 -49.59 -13.16 10.50
CA GLN A 19 -49.57 -14.58 10.78
C GLN A 19 -48.95 -14.80 12.17
N ALA A 20 -49.72 -15.42 13.05
CA ALA A 20 -49.24 -15.94 14.32
C ALA A 20 -48.13 -17.00 14.11
N PRO A 21 -47.18 -17.13 15.05
CA PRO A 21 -46.11 -18.12 14.95
C PRO A 21 -46.68 -19.54 15.00
N ARG A 22 -46.32 -20.37 14.01
CA ARG A 22 -46.64 -21.80 14.03
C ARG A 22 -45.87 -22.50 15.16
N PRO A 23 -46.51 -23.38 15.93
CA PRO A 23 -45.85 -24.16 16.97
C PRO A 23 -44.93 -25.23 16.37
N GLY A 24 -43.91 -25.59 17.16
CA GLY A 24 -42.72 -26.37 16.84
C GLY A 24 -42.89 -27.56 15.91
N ARG A 25 -42.01 -27.61 14.89
CA ARG A 25 -41.52 -28.88 14.34
C ARG A 25 -40.28 -29.28 15.15
N PRO A 26 -40.19 -30.51 15.68
CA PRO A 26 -38.99 -30.97 16.35
C PRO A 26 -37.85 -31.04 15.32
N LEU A 27 -36.71 -30.47 15.68
CA LEU A 27 -35.47 -30.59 14.91
C LEU A 27 -35.07 -32.08 14.87
N PRO A 28 -34.85 -32.67 13.68
CA PRO A 28 -34.17 -33.96 13.59
C PRO A 28 -32.74 -33.77 14.10
N GLY A 29 -32.30 -34.72 14.93
CA GLY A 29 -31.07 -34.65 15.72
C GLY A 29 -29.82 -34.23 14.94
N GLY A 30 -28.97 -33.48 15.65
CA GLY A 30 -27.64 -33.11 15.19
C GLY A 30 -26.79 -34.34 14.91
N GLY A 31 -26.65 -34.67 13.63
CA GLY A 31 -25.48 -35.37 13.13
C GLY A 31 -24.32 -34.38 12.94
N PRO A 32 -23.06 -34.82 13.08
CA PRO A 32 -21.90 -33.98 12.77
C PRO A 32 -21.95 -33.52 11.30
N PRO A 33 -21.44 -32.32 10.98
CA PRO A 33 -21.48 -31.80 9.61
C PRO A 33 -20.78 -32.79 8.66
N PRO A 34 -21.39 -33.13 7.52
CA PRO A 34 -20.76 -33.99 6.53
C PRO A 34 -19.47 -33.31 6.06
N GLY A 35 -18.39 -34.08 6.10
CA GLY A 35 -17.04 -33.63 5.78
C GLY A 35 -17.00 -32.78 4.52
N GLY A 36 -16.35 -31.61 4.65
CA GLY A 36 -16.07 -30.74 3.52
C GLY A 36 -15.42 -31.55 2.42
N ARG A 37 -16.05 -31.57 1.24
CA ARG A 37 -15.43 -32.15 0.05
C ARG A 37 -14.11 -31.40 -0.18
N PRO A 38 -12.97 -32.11 -0.32
CA PRO A 38 -11.76 -31.46 -0.78
C PRO A 38 -12.05 -30.79 -2.13
N LEU A 39 -11.64 -29.53 -2.26
CA LEU A 39 -11.72 -28.82 -3.52
C LEU A 39 -11.01 -29.65 -4.61
N PRO A 40 -11.57 -29.76 -5.83
CA PRO A 40 -10.93 -30.51 -6.90
C PRO A 40 -9.54 -29.95 -7.18
N ALA A 41 -8.53 -30.80 -7.04
CA ALA A 41 -7.17 -30.52 -7.49
C ALA A 41 -7.21 -30.16 -8.98
N GLY A 42 -7.00 -28.89 -9.32
CA GLY A 42 -6.94 -28.47 -10.73
C GLY A 42 -7.47 -27.08 -11.08
N ARG A 43 -8.10 -26.34 -10.15
CA ARG A 43 -8.35 -24.90 -10.36
C ARG A 43 -7.19 -24.09 -9.82
N THR A 44 -6.22 -23.79 -10.69
CA THR A 44 -5.28 -22.71 -10.44
C THR A 44 -6.09 -21.43 -10.26
N ALA A 45 -5.92 -20.78 -9.10
CA ALA A 45 -6.46 -19.45 -8.90
C ALA A 45 -5.98 -18.56 -10.06
N PRO A 46 -6.83 -17.69 -10.63
CA PRO A 46 -6.40 -16.78 -11.69
C PRO A 46 -5.19 -16.01 -11.19
N ALA A 47 -4.06 -16.15 -11.90
CA ALA A 47 -2.78 -15.55 -11.55
C ALA A 47 -3.02 -14.08 -11.19
N ALA A 48 -2.56 -13.67 -10.01
CA ALA A 48 -2.51 -12.26 -9.67
C ALA A 48 -1.84 -11.51 -10.84
N PRO A 49 -2.25 -10.26 -11.16
CA PRO A 49 -1.56 -9.46 -12.16
C PRO A 49 -0.06 -9.55 -11.89
N SER A 50 0.73 -9.80 -12.94
CA SER A 50 2.15 -10.16 -12.90
C SER A 50 2.99 -9.04 -12.31
N ALA A 51 2.87 -8.81 -11.01
CA ALA A 51 3.75 -7.95 -10.26
C ALA A 51 5.14 -8.57 -10.37
N SER A 52 6.06 -7.84 -10.98
CA SER A 52 7.46 -8.23 -10.96
C SER A 52 7.95 -8.01 -9.54
N TRP A 53 8.29 -9.08 -8.83
CA TRP A 53 8.84 -8.98 -7.48
C TRP A 53 10.37 -8.98 -7.58
N ILE A 54 11.02 -8.08 -6.86
CA ILE A 54 12.48 -8.03 -6.73
C ILE A 54 12.86 -8.16 -5.26
N PRO A 55 13.98 -8.83 -4.94
CA PRO A 55 14.51 -8.75 -3.59
C PRO A 55 14.84 -7.29 -3.25
N LEU A 56 14.61 -6.91 -1.99
CA LEU A 56 15.16 -5.66 -1.45
C LEU A 56 16.69 -5.67 -1.61
N SER A 57 17.35 -4.51 -1.54
CA SER A 57 18.82 -4.50 -1.50
C SER A 57 19.33 -5.27 -0.28
N THR A 58 20.53 -5.87 -0.36
CA THR A 58 21.14 -6.61 0.76
C THR A 58 21.10 -5.79 2.05
N ALA A 59 21.38 -4.49 1.97
CA ALA A 59 21.29 -3.55 3.07
C ALA A 59 19.91 -3.49 3.73
N GLU A 60 18.87 -3.26 2.92
CA GLU A 60 17.48 -3.18 3.38
C GLU A 60 17.03 -4.50 4.00
N GLN A 61 17.46 -5.63 3.43
CA GLN A 61 17.14 -6.95 3.96
C GLN A 61 17.66 -7.12 5.40
N PHE A 62 18.95 -6.84 5.64
CA PHE A 62 19.53 -6.93 6.98
C PHE A 62 18.95 -5.88 7.94
N ALA A 63 18.76 -4.64 7.48
CA ALA A 63 18.16 -3.59 8.29
C ALA A 63 16.75 -3.95 8.73
N MET A 64 15.93 -4.50 7.83
CA MET A 64 14.56 -4.91 8.13
C MET A 64 14.51 -6.05 9.15
N LEU A 65 15.38 -7.06 9.02
CA LEU A 65 15.47 -8.15 10.00
C LEU A 65 15.93 -7.66 11.37
N LEU A 66 16.96 -6.82 11.44
CA LEU A 66 17.51 -6.31 12.70
C LEU A 66 16.58 -5.33 13.43
N LYS A 67 15.60 -4.74 12.73
CA LYS A 67 14.54 -3.91 13.34
C LYS A 67 13.51 -4.75 14.13
N LEU A 68 13.41 -6.05 13.87
CA LEU A 68 12.44 -6.93 14.53
C LEU A 68 12.99 -7.42 15.87
N LYS A 69 12.29 -7.09 16.96
CA LYS A 69 12.67 -7.50 18.32
C LYS A 69 12.76 -9.02 18.44
N GLU A 70 11.88 -9.72 17.76
CA GLU A 70 11.78 -11.17 17.74
C GLU A 70 12.98 -11.81 17.03
N VAL A 71 13.47 -11.21 15.94
CA VAL A 71 14.72 -11.61 15.28
C VAL A 71 15.89 -11.39 16.22
N GLY A 72 15.93 -10.26 16.94
CA GLY A 72 16.91 -9.99 18.00
C GLY A 72 16.98 -11.11 19.03
N LYS A 73 15.83 -11.57 19.54
CA LYS A 73 15.76 -12.73 20.45
C LYS A 73 16.29 -14.01 19.81
N GLU A 74 15.92 -14.30 18.57
CA GLU A 74 16.38 -15.53 17.88
C GLU A 74 17.90 -15.54 17.60
N ILE A 75 18.51 -14.38 17.36
CA ILE A 75 19.97 -14.28 17.17
C ILE A 75 20.72 -14.09 18.50
N GLY A 76 20.03 -13.98 19.64
CA GLY A 76 20.65 -13.78 20.95
C GLY A 76 21.15 -12.35 21.22
N VAL A 77 20.57 -11.36 20.53
CA VAL A 77 20.91 -9.94 20.65
C VAL A 77 19.63 -9.15 20.96
N GLU A 78 19.41 -8.78 22.23
CA GLU A 78 18.19 -8.06 22.65
C GLU A 78 18.00 -6.72 21.92
N SER A 79 19.11 -6.05 21.59
CA SER A 79 19.11 -4.82 20.79
C SER A 79 20.44 -4.70 20.02
N PRO A 80 20.41 -4.41 18.71
CA PRO A 80 21.61 -4.16 17.92
C PRO A 80 22.53 -3.10 18.56
N PRO A 81 23.84 -3.36 18.75
CA PRO A 81 24.77 -2.34 19.19
C PRO A 81 24.75 -1.11 18.27
N GLN A 82 24.78 0.10 18.83
CA GLN A 82 24.72 1.33 18.03
C GLN A 82 25.91 1.45 17.05
N GLU A 83 27.08 0.96 17.44
CA GLU A 83 28.27 0.89 16.59
C GLU A 83 28.06 -0.03 15.38
N MET A 84 27.39 -1.18 15.57
CA MET A 84 27.03 -2.08 14.48
C MET A 84 26.11 -1.37 13.48
N LEU A 85 25.09 -0.65 13.97
CA LEU A 85 24.18 0.11 13.11
C LEU A 85 24.91 1.25 12.37
N ALA A 86 25.90 1.89 13.00
CA ALA A 86 26.72 2.91 12.38
C ALA A 86 27.60 2.33 11.25
N ASP A 87 28.30 1.22 11.50
CA ASP A 87 29.10 0.50 10.51
C ASP A 87 28.24 0.06 9.31
N LEU A 88 27.04 -0.49 9.58
CA LEU A 88 26.08 -0.86 8.54
C LEU A 88 25.62 0.34 7.69
N ARG A 89 25.35 1.50 8.32
CA ARG A 89 24.99 2.73 7.60
C ARG A 89 26.16 3.26 6.77
N GLN A 90 27.39 3.16 7.28
CA GLN A 90 28.58 3.57 6.55
C GLN A 90 28.80 2.70 5.31
N LEU A 91 28.56 1.39 5.42
CA LEU A 91 28.63 0.47 4.28
C LEU A 91 27.63 0.86 3.17
N VAL A 92 26.40 1.22 3.55
CA VAL A 92 25.38 1.71 2.61
C VAL A 92 25.79 3.02 1.93
N ARG A 93 26.43 3.95 2.67
CA ARG A 93 26.89 5.23 2.13
C ARG A 93 28.14 5.09 1.26
N GLY A 94 29.06 4.19 1.62
CA GLY A 94 30.35 3.99 0.95
C GLY A 94 30.24 3.33 -0.42
N GLY A 95 29.12 2.69 -0.74
CA GLY A 95 28.85 2.11 -2.06
C GLY A 95 28.60 3.14 -3.18
N GLY A 96 28.49 4.43 -2.85
CA GLY A 96 28.35 5.53 -3.81
C GLY A 96 29.53 6.51 -3.70
N SER A 97 30.51 6.36 -4.60
CA SER A 97 31.60 7.28 -4.92
C SER A 97 31.89 8.41 -3.92
N ALA A 98 32.83 8.15 -3.00
CA ALA A 98 33.43 9.18 -2.15
C ALA A 98 34.57 9.89 -2.89
N GLU A 99 34.25 10.98 -3.59
CA GLU A 99 35.15 12.15 -3.75
C GLU A 99 34.30 13.41 -3.86
N VAL A 100 33.98 14.02 -2.71
CA VAL A 100 33.79 15.47 -2.62
C VAL A 100 34.71 15.91 -1.51
N SER A 101 35.83 16.51 -1.92
CA SER A 101 36.82 17.08 -1.03
C SER A 101 36.22 18.24 -0.24
N ASP A 102 36.45 18.21 1.06
CA ASP A 102 36.23 19.32 1.97
C ASP A 102 37.17 20.47 1.58
N SER A 103 36.65 21.46 0.87
CA SER A 103 37.35 22.70 0.49
C SER A 103 36.51 23.90 0.89
N THR A 104 36.41 24.15 2.18
CA THR A 104 35.93 25.45 2.69
C THR A 104 37.09 26.22 3.33
N LYS A 105 37.95 26.79 2.48
CA LYS A 105 38.83 27.91 2.85
C LYS A 105 38.82 28.96 1.74
N GLY A 106 38.06 30.03 1.99
CA GLY A 106 38.24 31.42 1.56
C GLY A 106 38.64 31.75 0.12
N ALA A 107 37.77 32.49 -0.58
CA ALA A 107 38.16 33.66 -1.38
C ALA A 107 36.91 34.46 -1.79
N GLU A 108 36.93 35.75 -1.47
CA GLU A 108 36.04 36.77 -2.02
C GLU A 108 36.41 37.08 -3.48
N GLY A 109 35.41 37.33 -4.32
CA GLY A 109 35.51 38.27 -5.44
C GLY A 109 35.72 37.72 -6.86
N LEU A 110 34.76 38.10 -7.73
CA LEU A 110 34.87 38.34 -9.19
C LEU A 110 34.62 37.17 -10.18
N PRO A 111 34.23 37.48 -11.45
CA PRO A 111 32.98 37.01 -12.04
C PRO A 111 33.14 35.85 -13.02
N ILE A 112 32.02 35.15 -13.21
CA ILE A 112 31.85 33.91 -13.96
C ILE A 112 31.87 34.19 -15.47
N GLU A 113 32.90 33.69 -16.17
CA GLU A 113 32.83 33.39 -17.60
C GLU A 113 32.33 31.96 -17.83
N LYS A 114 31.42 31.84 -18.80
CA LYS A 114 30.76 30.60 -19.23
C LYS A 114 31.78 29.61 -19.78
N ARG A 115 31.81 28.39 -19.21
CA ARG A 115 32.36 27.21 -19.87
C ARG A 115 31.31 26.11 -19.93
N ALA A 116 31.02 25.66 -21.15
CA ALA A 116 30.07 24.61 -21.45
C ALA A 116 30.76 23.24 -21.31
N GLU A 117 30.30 22.44 -20.36
CA GLU A 117 30.51 20.99 -20.32
C GLU A 117 29.12 20.34 -20.33
N GLY A 118 28.87 19.46 -21.30
CA GLY A 118 27.60 18.77 -21.45
C GLY A 118 27.36 17.76 -20.30
N PRO A 119 26.10 17.44 -19.98
CA PRO A 119 25.80 16.54 -18.88
C PRO A 119 26.21 15.10 -19.22
N PRO A 120 26.71 14.33 -18.24
CA PRO A 120 26.85 12.90 -18.40
C PRO A 120 25.47 12.26 -18.56
N THR A 121 25.34 11.35 -19.51
CA THR A 121 24.13 10.57 -19.75
C THR A 121 23.88 9.63 -18.56
N GLU A 122 22.72 9.78 -17.90
CA GLU A 122 22.26 8.88 -16.84
C GLU A 122 22.00 7.48 -17.41
N LYS A 123 22.97 6.57 -17.26
CA LYS A 123 22.68 5.15 -17.05
C LYS A 123 22.23 5.01 -15.59
N GLY A 124 21.07 4.43 -15.37
CA GLY A 124 20.46 4.27 -14.05
C GLY A 124 21.48 3.78 -13.02
N ALA A 125 21.56 4.49 -11.90
CA ALA A 125 22.41 4.12 -10.77
C ALA A 125 21.92 2.79 -10.16
N GLU A 126 22.41 1.68 -10.73
CA GLU A 126 22.66 0.45 -9.99
C GLU A 126 23.79 0.76 -9.00
N GLY A 127 23.45 1.26 -7.81
CA GLY A 127 24.38 1.18 -6.70
C GLY A 127 24.79 -0.29 -6.54
N PRO A 128 26.09 -0.60 -6.39
CA PRO A 128 26.57 -1.97 -6.49
C PRO A 128 25.87 -2.85 -5.45
N PRO A 129 25.44 -4.07 -5.82
CA PRO A 129 24.98 -5.03 -4.84
C PRO A 129 26.15 -5.31 -3.89
N THR A 130 26.06 -4.75 -2.69
CA THR A 130 27.01 -5.03 -1.64
C THR A 130 26.89 -6.50 -1.25
N ASP A 131 28.03 -7.19 -1.19
CA ASP A 131 28.09 -8.62 -0.88
C ASP A 131 27.47 -8.87 0.51
N PRO A 132 26.48 -9.80 0.64
CA PRO A 132 25.96 -10.20 1.95
C PRO A 132 27.04 -10.59 2.97
N ALA A 133 28.21 -11.06 2.52
CA ALA A 133 29.34 -11.37 3.39
C ALA A 133 29.85 -10.16 4.19
N GLU A 134 29.82 -8.95 3.62
CA GLU A 134 30.30 -7.73 4.30
C GLU A 134 29.39 -7.33 5.46
N TYR A 135 28.07 -7.44 5.29
CA TYR A 135 27.08 -7.21 6.36
C TYR A 135 27.25 -8.23 7.48
N LEU A 136 27.42 -9.50 7.11
CA LEU A 136 27.61 -10.57 8.09
C LEU A 136 28.92 -10.42 8.85
N ALA A 137 29.98 -9.93 8.22
CA ALA A 137 31.25 -9.64 8.89
C ALA A 137 31.10 -8.51 9.93
N ILE A 138 30.29 -7.48 9.64
CA ILE A 138 29.96 -6.42 10.60
C ILE A 138 29.17 -7.02 11.79
N VAL A 139 28.15 -7.84 11.52
CA VAL A 139 27.39 -8.50 12.60
C VAL A 139 28.27 -9.44 13.41
N GLU A 140 29.18 -10.20 12.77
CA GLU A 140 30.11 -11.10 13.44
C GLU A 140 31.12 -10.33 14.31
N LYS A 141 31.65 -9.20 13.83
CA LYS A 141 32.53 -8.31 14.61
C LYS A 141 31.87 -7.84 15.90
N HIS A 142 30.58 -7.50 15.87
CA HIS A 142 29.88 -6.88 17.00
C HIS A 142 29.09 -7.85 17.88
N CYS A 143 28.59 -8.94 17.32
CA CYS A 143 27.71 -9.90 18.00
C CYS A 143 28.29 -11.33 18.04
N GLY A 144 29.36 -11.60 17.29
CA GLY A 144 29.96 -12.93 17.17
C GLY A 144 29.39 -13.76 16.02
N ARG A 145 30.07 -14.88 15.76
CA ARG A 145 29.82 -15.74 14.59
C ARG A 145 28.45 -16.43 14.62
N ALA A 146 27.99 -16.86 15.80
CA ALA A 146 26.72 -17.55 15.93
C ALA A 146 25.51 -16.64 15.59
N PRO A 147 25.41 -15.40 16.13
CA PRO A 147 24.37 -14.46 15.72
C PRO A 147 24.42 -14.10 14.23
N ALA A 148 25.62 -13.87 13.67
CA ALA A 148 25.76 -13.61 12.23
C ALA A 148 25.27 -14.77 11.37
N LYS A 149 25.65 -16.01 11.72
CA LYS A 149 25.15 -17.21 11.05
C LYS A 149 23.62 -17.29 11.12
N ARG A 150 23.05 -17.10 12.32
CA ARG A 150 21.60 -17.18 12.51
C ARG A 150 20.85 -16.09 11.73
N LEU A 151 21.37 -14.88 11.67
CA LEU A 151 20.79 -13.80 10.87
C LEU A 151 20.77 -14.13 9.37
N ARG A 152 21.84 -14.77 8.86
CA ARG A 152 21.89 -15.28 7.48
C ARG A 152 20.82 -16.34 7.22
N GLU A 153 20.65 -17.28 8.13
CA GLU A 153 19.63 -18.33 8.06
C GLU A 153 18.23 -17.71 7.99
N LEU A 154 17.91 -16.76 8.87
CA LEU A 154 16.63 -16.04 8.89
C LEU A 154 16.39 -15.26 7.60
N ARG A 155 17.43 -14.62 7.05
CA ARG A 155 17.36 -13.95 5.74
C ARG A 155 16.94 -14.92 4.63
N PHE A 156 17.52 -16.12 4.58
CA PHE A 156 17.14 -17.10 3.56
C PHE A 156 15.73 -17.64 3.77
N GLN A 157 15.31 -17.86 5.01
CA GLN A 157 13.93 -18.25 5.32
C GLN A 157 12.91 -17.17 4.90
N ALA A 158 13.24 -15.90 5.09
CA ALA A 158 12.40 -14.77 4.74
C ALA A 158 12.34 -14.47 3.23
N LEU A 159 13.39 -14.80 2.48
CA LEU A 159 13.42 -14.66 1.02
C LEU A 159 12.79 -15.87 0.30
N GLY A 160 12.90 -17.06 0.88
CA GLY A 160 12.65 -18.32 0.19
C GLY A 160 13.68 -18.60 -0.92
N LEU A 161 13.72 -19.82 -1.43
CA LEU A 161 14.67 -20.28 -2.44
C LEU A 161 14.63 -19.40 -3.70
N ARG A 162 13.42 -18.99 -4.10
CA ARG A 162 13.16 -18.13 -5.28
C ARG A 162 14.02 -16.87 -5.28
N PHE A 163 13.99 -16.11 -4.18
CA PHE A 163 14.69 -14.84 -4.11
C PHE A 163 16.05 -14.95 -3.44
N ALA A 164 16.27 -15.94 -2.57
CA ALA A 164 17.57 -16.18 -1.94
C ALA A 164 18.64 -16.49 -2.99
N ALA A 165 18.35 -17.36 -3.96
CA ALA A 165 19.30 -17.69 -5.03
C ALA A 165 19.59 -16.49 -5.96
N LYS A 166 18.60 -15.60 -6.15
CA LYS A 166 18.77 -14.36 -6.95
C LYS A 166 19.56 -13.28 -6.18
N ALA A 167 19.31 -13.15 -4.87
CA ALA A 167 19.91 -12.15 -4.00
C ALA A 167 21.27 -12.58 -3.42
N ASP A 168 21.67 -13.84 -3.55
CA ASP A 168 22.96 -14.37 -3.14
C ASP A 168 23.49 -15.36 -4.20
N PRO A 169 24.30 -14.88 -5.17
CA PRO A 169 24.90 -15.74 -6.19
C PRO A 169 25.81 -16.84 -5.61
N ALA A 170 26.38 -16.65 -4.42
CA ALA A 170 27.21 -17.67 -3.78
C ALA A 170 26.35 -18.85 -3.31
N LEU A 171 25.15 -18.57 -2.78
CA LEU A 171 24.16 -19.61 -2.47
C LEU A 171 23.76 -20.39 -3.74
N ALA A 172 23.44 -19.69 -4.84
CA ALA A 172 23.06 -20.35 -6.09
C ALA A 172 24.16 -21.29 -6.61
N ARG A 173 25.44 -20.86 -6.53
CA ARG A 173 26.60 -21.71 -6.86
C ARG A 173 26.75 -22.90 -5.91
N ALA A 174 26.59 -22.69 -4.61
CA ALA A 174 26.68 -23.74 -3.60
C ALA A 174 25.62 -24.84 -3.80
N LEU A 175 24.39 -24.43 -4.15
CA LEU A 175 23.31 -25.35 -4.50
C LEU A 175 23.53 -26.01 -5.89
N SER A 176 24.37 -25.44 -6.74
CA SER A 176 24.63 -25.98 -8.09
C SER A 176 23.33 -26.19 -8.88
N LEU A 177 22.45 -25.18 -8.87
CA LEU A 177 21.16 -25.25 -9.56
C LEU A 177 21.37 -25.42 -11.07
N SER A 178 20.64 -26.34 -11.69
CA SER A 178 20.69 -26.50 -13.14
C SER A 178 20.09 -25.26 -13.85
N PRO A 179 20.34 -25.06 -15.17
CA PRO A 179 19.66 -24.01 -15.93
C PRO A 179 18.12 -24.15 -15.88
N SER A 180 17.59 -25.37 -15.93
CA SER A 180 16.14 -25.63 -15.84
C SER A 180 15.58 -25.29 -14.46
N GLN A 181 16.30 -25.60 -13.37
CA GLN A 181 15.92 -25.17 -12.03
C GLN A 181 16.01 -23.64 -11.91
N THR A 182 17.05 -23.01 -12.43
CA THR A 182 17.18 -21.55 -12.40
C THR A 182 16.01 -20.86 -13.10
N ALA A 183 15.57 -21.38 -14.26
CA ALA A 183 14.38 -20.91 -14.96
C ALA A 183 13.08 -21.17 -14.17
N GLY A 184 12.99 -22.31 -13.47
CA GLY A 184 11.82 -22.69 -12.67
C GLY A 184 11.68 -21.96 -11.32
N LEU A 185 12.70 -21.23 -10.85
CA LEU A 185 12.61 -20.47 -9.59
C LEU A 185 11.45 -19.47 -9.58
N GLY A 186 11.10 -18.91 -10.75
CA GLY A 186 9.99 -17.96 -10.89
C GLY A 186 8.60 -18.55 -10.58
N GLU A 187 8.46 -19.87 -10.62
CA GLU A 187 7.22 -20.60 -10.34
C GLU A 187 7.05 -20.95 -8.86
N LEU A 188 8.11 -20.80 -8.06
CA LEU A 188 8.03 -21.07 -6.62
C LEU A 188 7.19 -19.99 -5.92
N PRO A 189 6.41 -20.38 -4.89
CA PRO A 189 5.71 -19.43 -4.06
C PRO A 189 6.67 -18.46 -3.37
N ILE A 190 6.13 -17.32 -2.98
CA ILE A 190 6.89 -16.26 -2.32
C ILE A 190 6.79 -16.40 -0.80
N ALA A 191 7.93 -16.37 -0.11
CA ALA A 191 7.99 -16.43 1.35
C ALA A 191 7.26 -15.26 2.02
N GLY A 192 6.43 -15.57 3.01
CA GLY A 192 5.72 -14.59 3.83
C GLY A 192 4.54 -13.90 3.13
N LEU A 193 4.27 -14.20 1.85
CA LEU A 193 3.07 -13.72 1.16
C LEU A 193 1.89 -14.70 1.33
N PRO A 194 0.64 -14.21 1.30
CA PRO A 194 -0.56 -15.04 1.20
C PRO A 194 -0.62 -15.84 -0.10
N GLU A 195 -1.26 -17.02 -0.08
CA GLU A 195 -1.43 -17.90 -1.25
C GLU A 195 -2.11 -17.19 -2.43
N GLN A 196 -3.05 -16.28 -2.16
CA GLN A 196 -3.78 -15.54 -3.19
C GLN A 196 -2.89 -14.55 -3.96
N LEU A 197 -1.74 -14.17 -3.40
CA LEU A 197 -0.72 -13.33 -4.04
C LEU A 197 0.46 -14.14 -4.60
N GLY A 198 0.30 -15.47 -4.71
CA GLY A 198 1.38 -16.38 -5.12
C GLY A 198 2.38 -16.67 -4.00
N GLY A 199 2.00 -16.44 -2.75
CA GLY A 199 2.80 -16.78 -1.58
C GLY A 199 2.50 -18.17 -1.01
N SER A 200 3.11 -18.50 0.13
CA SER A 200 2.81 -19.70 0.90
C SER A 200 3.28 -19.55 2.34
N SER A 201 2.69 -20.31 3.27
CA SER A 201 3.17 -20.37 4.66
C SER A 201 4.60 -20.92 4.71
N GLY A 202 5.36 -20.62 5.78
CA GLY A 202 6.75 -21.07 5.87
C GLY A 202 6.93 -22.58 5.74
N GLU A 203 6.03 -23.37 6.32
CA GLU A 203 6.06 -24.84 6.23
C GLU A 203 5.69 -25.33 4.82
N ALA A 204 4.59 -24.81 4.26
CA ALA A 204 4.14 -25.21 2.92
C ALA A 204 5.13 -24.80 1.83
N LEU A 205 5.70 -23.59 1.94
CA LEU A 205 6.79 -23.12 1.07
C LEU A 205 7.97 -24.08 1.13
N ARG A 206 8.45 -24.41 2.34
CA ARG A 206 9.63 -25.28 2.51
C ARG A 206 9.38 -26.67 1.92
N ALA A 207 8.18 -27.21 2.03
CA ALA A 207 7.83 -28.48 1.38
C ALA A 207 7.91 -28.40 -0.16
N VAL A 208 7.45 -27.28 -0.75
CA VAL A 208 7.52 -27.05 -2.20
C VAL A 208 8.98 -26.87 -2.66
N GLU A 209 9.78 -26.08 -1.94
CA GLU A 209 11.20 -25.87 -2.24
C GLU A 209 12.00 -27.17 -2.16
N LEU A 210 11.76 -28.01 -1.16
CA LEU A 210 12.46 -29.29 -1.05
C LEU A 210 12.08 -30.22 -2.22
N ARG A 211 10.83 -30.25 -2.66
CA ARG A 211 10.43 -31.02 -3.85
C ARG A 211 11.10 -30.54 -5.12
N PHE A 212 11.38 -29.24 -5.22
CA PHE A 212 12.07 -28.62 -6.35
C PHE A 212 13.56 -29.00 -6.44
N LEU A 213 14.18 -29.31 -5.31
CA LEU A 213 15.61 -29.62 -5.19
C LEU A 213 15.88 -31.14 -5.25
N THR A 214 17.05 -31.52 -5.78
CA THR A 214 17.58 -32.89 -5.67
C THR A 214 17.99 -33.21 -4.24
N GLU A 215 18.19 -34.48 -3.91
CA GLU A 215 18.56 -34.90 -2.54
C GLU A 215 19.82 -34.20 -2.01
N SER A 216 20.89 -34.13 -2.82
CA SER A 216 22.13 -33.41 -2.46
C SER A 216 21.89 -31.91 -2.23
N GLN A 217 21.01 -31.30 -3.04
CA GLN A 217 20.66 -29.89 -2.92
C GLN A 217 19.80 -29.59 -1.69
N ARG A 218 18.88 -30.51 -1.33
CA ARG A 218 18.02 -30.38 -0.14
C ARG A 218 18.84 -30.24 1.12
N GLY A 219 19.87 -31.08 1.30
CA GLY A 219 20.76 -31.01 2.46
C GLY A 219 21.43 -29.65 2.59
N LYS A 220 21.99 -29.14 1.49
CA LYS A 220 22.63 -27.81 1.45
C LYS A 220 21.65 -26.66 1.71
N TRP A 221 20.43 -26.73 1.16
CA TRP A 221 19.39 -25.71 1.40
C TRP A 221 18.92 -25.73 2.85
N GLN A 222 18.70 -26.92 3.42
CA GLN A 222 18.32 -27.07 4.82
C GLN A 222 19.41 -26.56 5.76
N GLU A 223 20.68 -26.84 5.46
CA GLU A 223 21.82 -26.31 6.20
C GLU A 223 21.89 -24.77 6.10
N ALA A 224 21.69 -24.21 4.90
CA ALA A 224 21.71 -22.77 4.68
C ALA A 224 20.57 -22.05 5.43
N CYS A 225 19.36 -22.64 5.47
CA CYS A 225 18.23 -22.09 6.21
C CYS A 225 18.29 -22.37 7.72
N GLY A 226 19.07 -23.34 8.18
CA GLY A 226 19.09 -23.77 9.57
C GLY A 226 17.73 -24.21 10.11
N THR A 227 17.58 -24.07 11.43
CA THR A 227 16.34 -24.39 12.16
C THR A 227 15.22 -23.42 11.76
N PRO A 228 14.01 -23.90 11.41
CA PRO A 228 12.87 -23.02 11.14
C PRO A 228 12.68 -21.97 12.25
N SER A 229 12.47 -20.72 11.85
CA SER A 229 12.10 -19.65 12.78
C SER A 229 10.71 -19.92 13.35
N THR A 230 10.52 -19.53 14.61
CA THR A 230 9.19 -19.54 15.24
C THR A 230 8.45 -18.22 15.04
N VAL A 231 9.14 -17.24 14.46
CA VAL A 231 8.67 -15.87 14.25
C VAL A 231 8.17 -15.74 12.82
N GLN A 232 7.12 -14.94 12.62
CA GLN A 232 6.67 -14.57 11.29
C GLN A 232 7.66 -13.56 10.69
N LEU A 233 8.51 -14.05 9.77
CA LEU A 233 9.48 -13.20 9.07
C LEU A 233 8.79 -12.36 7.99
N PRO A 234 9.23 -11.11 7.79
CA PRO A 234 8.66 -10.25 6.76
C PRO A 234 9.12 -10.68 5.38
N PRO A 235 8.32 -10.41 4.33
CA PRO A 235 8.78 -10.57 2.96
C PRO A 235 9.95 -9.61 2.72
N LEU A 236 11.13 -10.15 2.39
CA LEU A 236 12.33 -9.35 2.09
C LEU A 236 12.43 -8.97 0.61
N ILE A 237 11.27 -8.67 0.03
CA ILE A 237 11.09 -8.34 -1.37
C ILE A 237 10.25 -7.07 -1.50
N SER A 238 10.40 -6.38 -2.62
CA SER A 238 9.50 -5.33 -3.03
C SER A 238 8.85 -5.71 -4.36
N VAL A 239 7.73 -5.07 -4.65
CA VAL A 239 7.25 -5.03 -6.03
C VAL A 239 8.23 -4.14 -6.79
N ALA A 240 8.93 -4.71 -7.78
CA ALA A 240 9.76 -3.97 -8.71
C ALA A 240 8.90 -2.86 -9.29
N GLY A 241 9.37 -1.63 -9.11
CA GLY A 241 8.54 -0.44 -9.06
C GLY A 241 7.32 -0.50 -9.97
N PHE A 242 6.20 -0.03 -9.44
CA PHE A 242 5.21 0.68 -10.27
C PHE A 242 5.82 1.99 -10.85
N GLY A 243 7.12 1.99 -11.18
CA GLY A 243 7.79 2.96 -12.02
C GLY A 243 7.29 2.72 -13.43
N GLY A 244 6.14 3.30 -13.68
CA GLY A 244 5.38 3.09 -14.88
C GLY A 244 4.14 3.94 -14.79
N LYS A 245 3.85 4.59 -15.91
CA LYS A 245 2.73 5.50 -16.03
C LYS A 245 1.44 4.89 -15.44
N VAL A 246 0.88 5.54 -14.45
CA VAL A 246 -0.38 5.18 -13.82
C VAL A 246 -1.53 5.77 -14.63
N ARG A 247 -2.66 5.06 -14.70
CA ARG A 247 -3.83 5.56 -15.41
C ARG A 247 -4.41 6.76 -14.68
N VAL A 248 -4.57 7.86 -15.39
CA VAL A 248 -5.23 9.05 -14.88
C VAL A 248 -6.72 8.76 -14.70
N PRO A 249 -7.31 8.98 -13.52
CA PRO A 249 -8.73 8.78 -13.33
C PRO A 249 -9.54 9.81 -14.12
N GLN A 250 -10.76 9.44 -14.52
CA GLN A 250 -11.70 10.37 -15.15
C GLN A 250 -12.20 11.46 -14.20
N LEU A 251 -12.06 11.24 -12.89
CA LEU A 251 -12.45 12.18 -11.84
C LEU A 251 -11.26 12.38 -10.91
N LEU A 252 -10.95 13.64 -10.63
CA LEU A 252 -9.98 14.07 -9.64
C LEU A 252 -10.74 14.46 -8.36
N ALA A 253 -10.15 15.35 -7.55
CA ALA A 253 -10.74 15.77 -6.29
C ALA A 253 -12.07 16.54 -6.46
N GLY A 254 -12.25 17.32 -7.54
CA GLY A 254 -13.47 18.10 -7.75
C GLY A 254 -14.70 17.23 -7.91
N GLY A 255 -14.61 16.16 -8.68
CA GLY A 255 -15.66 15.15 -8.84
C GLY A 255 -15.97 14.42 -7.55
N GLY A 256 -14.96 14.18 -6.70
CA GLY A 256 -15.14 13.65 -5.34
C GLY A 256 -15.99 14.58 -4.47
N PHE A 257 -15.61 15.86 -4.38
CA PHE A 257 -16.37 16.86 -3.63
C PHE A 257 -17.78 17.09 -4.19
N ALA A 258 -17.93 17.11 -5.52
CA ALA A 258 -19.22 17.24 -6.18
C ALA A 258 -20.16 16.08 -5.84
N ARG A 259 -19.64 14.86 -5.64
CA ARG A 259 -20.43 13.71 -5.19
C ARG A 259 -20.85 13.83 -3.73
N VAL A 260 -19.94 14.28 -2.85
CA VAL A 260 -20.26 14.53 -1.43
C VAL A 260 -21.36 15.59 -1.32
N LEU A 261 -21.19 16.74 -1.97
CA LEU A 261 -22.16 17.83 -1.98
C LEU A 261 -23.50 17.47 -2.63
N GLY A 262 -23.50 16.53 -3.57
CA GLY A 262 -24.72 16.06 -4.23
C GLY A 262 -25.56 15.08 -3.40
N ASP A 263 -25.05 14.61 -2.26
CA ASP A 263 -25.76 13.66 -1.41
C ASP A 263 -26.77 14.36 -0.47
N PRO A 264 -28.04 13.92 -0.44
CA PRO A 264 -29.06 14.55 0.39
C PRO A 264 -28.76 14.52 1.91
N ALA A 265 -28.10 13.47 2.41
CA ALA A 265 -27.74 13.38 3.83
C ALA A 265 -26.67 14.40 4.18
N VAL A 266 -25.71 14.62 3.27
CA VAL A 266 -24.70 15.68 3.40
C VAL A 266 -25.34 17.06 3.34
N GLN A 267 -26.25 17.32 2.40
CA GLN A 267 -26.93 18.61 2.31
C GLN A 267 -27.73 18.94 3.58
N LYS A 268 -28.34 17.92 4.18
CA LYS A 268 -29.04 18.05 5.47
C LYS A 268 -28.06 18.34 6.62
N ASP A 269 -26.93 17.63 6.71
CA ASP A 269 -25.88 17.87 7.72
C ASP A 269 -25.32 19.30 7.62
N LEU A 270 -25.09 19.77 6.39
CA LEU A 270 -24.62 21.12 6.10
C LEU A 270 -25.69 22.21 6.22
N SER A 271 -26.94 21.84 6.55
CA SER A 271 -28.08 22.76 6.66
C SER A 271 -28.27 23.65 5.42
N ILE A 272 -28.08 23.07 4.22
CA ILE A 272 -28.27 23.80 2.96
C ILE A 272 -29.74 24.16 2.80
N THR A 273 -30.02 25.45 2.72
CA THR A 273 -31.38 25.98 2.52
C THR A 273 -31.80 25.91 1.05
N GLU A 274 -33.10 25.93 0.77
CA GLU A 274 -33.62 25.98 -0.62
C GLU A 274 -33.03 27.16 -1.41
N ARG A 275 -32.76 28.30 -0.75
CA ARG A 275 -32.12 29.47 -1.37
C ARG A 275 -30.67 29.20 -1.78
N GLN A 276 -29.97 28.31 -1.09
CA GLN A 276 -28.60 27.93 -1.41
C GLN A 276 -28.54 26.80 -2.44
N GLN A 277 -29.63 26.08 -2.69
CA GLN A 277 -29.67 24.96 -3.64
C GLN A 277 -29.20 25.35 -5.04
N GLY A 278 -29.66 26.49 -5.56
CA GLY A 278 -29.22 26.96 -6.89
C GLY A 278 -27.72 27.27 -6.95
N LYS A 279 -27.13 27.78 -5.85
CA LYS A 279 -25.67 27.98 -5.76
C LYS A 279 -24.93 26.63 -5.67
N LEU A 280 -25.51 25.69 -4.93
CA LEU A 280 -24.97 24.34 -4.78
C LEU A 280 -24.92 23.59 -6.11
N ASP A 281 -25.99 23.64 -6.91
CA ASP A 281 -26.05 22.98 -8.22
C ASP A 281 -25.01 23.58 -9.20
N GLY A 282 -24.86 24.91 -9.19
CA GLY A 282 -23.82 25.62 -9.92
C GLY A 282 -22.42 25.22 -9.47
N LEU A 283 -22.19 25.12 -8.16
CA LEU A 283 -20.92 24.66 -7.58
C LEU A 283 -20.58 23.22 -7.97
N ILE A 284 -21.53 22.29 -7.85
CA ILE A 284 -21.37 20.88 -8.23
C ILE A 284 -20.97 20.77 -9.72
N THR A 285 -21.58 21.59 -10.58
CA THR A 285 -21.25 21.65 -12.00
C THR A 285 -19.83 22.19 -12.21
N ALA A 286 -19.49 23.33 -11.61
CA ALA A 286 -18.16 23.93 -11.71
C ALA A 286 -17.05 23.01 -11.19
N LEU A 287 -17.31 22.23 -10.13
CA LEU A 287 -16.36 21.25 -9.60
C LEU A 287 -16.07 20.12 -10.60
N LYS A 288 -17.09 19.62 -11.31
CA LYS A 288 -16.94 18.59 -12.35
C LYS A 288 -16.24 19.13 -13.60
N GLU A 289 -16.61 20.33 -14.04
CA GLU A 289 -15.97 21.01 -15.18
C GLU A 289 -14.50 21.31 -14.89
N GLY A 290 -14.19 21.71 -13.65
CA GLY A 290 -12.80 21.91 -13.21
C GLY A 290 -11.94 20.65 -13.26
N ASP A 291 -12.52 19.46 -13.01
CA ASP A 291 -11.80 18.20 -13.24
C ASP A 291 -11.56 17.95 -14.73
N ALA A 292 -12.59 18.14 -15.57
CA ALA A 292 -12.46 17.96 -17.02
C ALA A 292 -11.39 18.89 -17.62
N ALA A 293 -11.37 20.17 -17.20
CA ALA A 293 -10.37 21.15 -17.62
C ALA A 293 -8.96 20.79 -17.12
N ALA A 294 -8.83 20.33 -15.88
CA ALA A 294 -7.53 19.90 -15.34
C ALA A 294 -6.95 18.66 -16.05
N LEU A 295 -7.81 17.86 -16.68
CA LEU A 295 -7.45 16.67 -17.44
C LEU A 295 -7.26 16.94 -18.94
N GLU A 296 -7.58 18.15 -19.42
CA GLU A 296 -7.42 18.50 -20.82
C GLU A 296 -5.94 18.47 -21.23
N GLY A 297 -5.62 17.66 -22.24
CA GLY A 297 -4.24 17.46 -22.71
C GLY A 297 -3.37 16.57 -21.81
N VAL A 298 -3.88 16.10 -20.66
CA VAL A 298 -3.17 15.13 -19.82
C VAL A 298 -3.22 13.75 -20.50
N PRO A 299 -2.08 13.07 -20.74
CA PRO A 299 -2.09 11.72 -21.28
C PRO A 299 -2.92 10.75 -20.43
N GLU A 300 -3.49 9.70 -21.03
CA GLU A 300 -4.26 8.69 -20.26
C GLU A 300 -3.43 8.06 -19.14
N ARG A 301 -2.10 8.01 -19.31
CA ARG A 301 -1.18 7.51 -18.29
C ARG A 301 -0.04 8.51 -18.09
N VAL A 302 0.23 8.84 -16.83
CA VAL A 302 1.27 9.80 -16.41
C VAL A 302 2.12 9.18 -15.31
N GLU A 303 3.28 9.75 -15.01
CA GLU A 303 4.06 9.30 -13.85
C GLU A 303 3.31 9.54 -12.54
N TYR A 304 3.59 8.74 -11.51
CA TYR A 304 2.85 8.83 -10.24
C TYR A 304 2.92 10.24 -9.63
N ASP A 305 4.11 10.84 -9.62
CA ASP A 305 4.33 12.16 -9.02
C ASP A 305 3.60 13.28 -9.78
N GLU A 306 3.50 13.14 -11.12
CA GLU A 306 2.72 14.06 -11.95
C GLU A 306 1.23 13.97 -11.60
N LEU A 307 0.70 12.75 -11.44
CA LEU A 307 -0.67 12.53 -11.02
C LEU A 307 -0.94 13.05 -9.60
N ALA A 308 -0.01 12.83 -8.66
CA ALA A 308 -0.13 13.31 -7.29
C ALA A 308 -0.16 14.85 -7.24
N SER A 309 0.74 15.51 -7.96
CA SER A 309 0.76 16.98 -8.06
C SER A 309 -0.51 17.53 -8.73
N LEU A 310 -0.99 16.88 -9.79
CA LEU A 310 -2.24 17.25 -10.44
C LEU A 310 -3.45 17.11 -9.49
N ALA A 311 -3.52 16.01 -8.74
CA ALA A 311 -4.58 15.75 -7.78
C ALA A 311 -4.58 16.76 -6.62
N GLU A 312 -3.40 17.13 -6.11
CA GLU A 312 -3.22 18.14 -5.06
C GLU A 312 -3.69 19.52 -5.53
N LYS A 313 -3.15 20.02 -6.65
CA LYS A 313 -3.57 21.32 -7.23
C LYS A 313 -5.08 21.38 -7.46
N ARG A 314 -5.65 20.29 -7.96
CA ARG A 314 -7.09 20.23 -8.20
C ARG A 314 -7.89 20.21 -6.89
N ARG A 315 -7.42 19.51 -5.86
CA ARG A 315 -8.03 19.49 -4.51
C ARG A 315 -8.05 20.89 -3.92
N ASP A 316 -6.95 21.62 -3.95
CA ASP A 316 -6.86 22.98 -3.42
C ASP A 316 -7.80 23.94 -4.15
N ALA A 317 -7.83 23.86 -5.48
CA ALA A 317 -8.76 24.65 -6.28
C ALA A 317 -10.23 24.33 -5.92
N ALA A 318 -10.57 23.05 -5.73
CA ALA A 318 -11.92 22.64 -5.35
C ALA A 318 -12.33 23.18 -3.97
N ARG A 319 -11.44 23.05 -2.97
CA ARG A 319 -11.66 23.56 -1.61
C ARG A 319 -11.87 25.07 -1.63
N LYS A 320 -11.03 25.80 -2.38
CA LYS A 320 -11.20 27.24 -2.58
C LYS A 320 -12.55 27.60 -3.22
N THR A 321 -12.97 26.89 -4.27
CA THR A 321 -14.29 27.15 -4.90
C THR A 321 -15.44 26.91 -3.91
N ILE A 322 -15.37 25.86 -3.08
CA ILE A 322 -16.38 25.58 -2.04
C ILE A 322 -16.38 26.69 -0.99
N GLN A 323 -15.19 27.08 -0.51
CA GLN A 323 -15.02 28.15 0.48
C GLN A 323 -15.58 29.49 -0.02
N ASP A 324 -15.26 29.87 -1.25
CA ASP A 324 -15.72 31.14 -1.86
C ASP A 324 -17.24 31.15 -2.08
N THR A 325 -17.86 29.98 -2.30
CA THR A 325 -19.29 29.87 -2.63
C THR A 325 -20.18 29.66 -1.41
N LEU A 326 -19.77 28.78 -0.50
CA LEU A 326 -20.57 28.30 0.65
C LEU A 326 -19.97 28.67 2.01
N GLY A 327 -18.73 29.17 2.04
CA GLY A 327 -18.03 29.57 3.26
C GLY A 327 -17.06 28.52 3.80
N THR A 328 -16.21 28.95 4.74
CA THR A 328 -15.09 28.15 5.28
C THR A 328 -15.59 26.97 6.12
N GLU A 329 -16.63 27.14 6.93
CA GLU A 329 -17.18 26.06 7.76
C GLU A 329 -17.76 24.92 6.90
N VAL A 330 -18.43 25.26 5.79
CA VAL A 330 -18.97 24.27 4.85
C VAL A 330 -17.85 23.53 4.14
N GLU A 331 -16.81 24.24 3.68
CA GLU A 331 -15.62 23.59 3.10
C GLU A 331 -14.98 22.60 4.08
N LYS A 332 -14.76 23.02 5.33
CA LYS A 332 -14.16 22.18 6.37
C LYS A 332 -14.96 20.90 6.58
N ARG A 333 -16.29 21.02 6.74
CA ARG A 333 -17.17 19.87 6.96
C ARG A 333 -17.26 18.95 5.75
N VAL A 334 -17.27 19.50 4.54
CA VAL A 334 -17.24 18.72 3.29
C VAL A 334 -15.93 17.95 3.15
N SER A 335 -14.79 18.57 3.48
CA SER A 335 -13.48 17.91 3.51
C SER A 335 -13.39 16.80 4.54
N GLN A 336 -13.96 17.00 5.73
CA GLN A 336 -14.14 15.97 6.75
C GLN A 336 -14.91 14.75 6.21
N ILE A 337 -16.09 14.96 5.62
CA ILE A 337 -16.93 13.89 5.06
C ILE A 337 -16.22 13.19 3.89
N ALA A 338 -15.54 13.94 3.02
CA ALA A 338 -14.78 13.36 1.91
C ALA A 338 -13.68 12.40 2.42
N ARG A 339 -12.99 12.74 3.51
CA ARG A 339 -11.97 11.88 4.14
C ARG A 339 -12.58 10.66 4.83
N GLN A 340 -13.68 10.82 5.55
CA GLN A 340 -14.43 9.69 6.13
C GLN A 340 -14.76 8.64 5.05
N GLN A 341 -15.15 9.11 3.87
CA GLN A 341 -15.57 8.25 2.77
C GLN A 341 -14.40 7.69 1.96
N ALA A 342 -13.28 8.41 1.88
CA ALA A 342 -12.05 7.88 1.30
C ALA A 342 -11.47 6.74 2.15
N GLY A 343 -11.47 6.90 3.48
CA GLY A 343 -10.81 6.01 4.43
C GLY A 343 -9.34 6.39 4.66
N LEU A 344 -8.75 5.85 5.72
CA LEU A 344 -7.42 6.21 6.20
C LEU A 344 -6.32 5.79 5.21
N LEU A 345 -6.36 4.56 4.71
CA LEU A 345 -5.33 4.07 3.77
C LEU A 345 -5.28 4.89 2.46
N PRO A 346 -6.40 5.14 1.75
CA PRO A 346 -6.36 5.97 0.56
C PRO A 346 -5.97 7.42 0.85
N SER A 347 -6.41 7.99 1.97
CA SER A 347 -6.03 9.35 2.38
C SER A 347 -4.54 9.48 2.63
N LEU A 348 -3.92 8.56 3.39
CA LEU A 348 -2.47 8.54 3.63
C LEU A 348 -1.64 8.44 2.35
N ARG A 349 -2.19 7.84 1.28
CA ARG A 349 -1.45 7.61 0.03
C ARG A 349 -1.67 8.69 -1.03
N SER A 350 -2.84 9.30 -1.04
CA SER A 350 -3.24 10.26 -2.08
C SER A 350 -3.23 11.72 -1.61
N ASP A 351 -3.10 11.96 -0.30
CA ASP A 351 -3.14 13.29 0.29
C ASP A 351 -1.88 13.59 1.14
N PRO A 352 -0.87 14.26 0.57
CA PRO A 352 0.33 14.66 1.31
C PRO A 352 0.05 15.63 2.47
N GLU A 353 -1.09 16.32 2.49
CA GLU A 353 -1.51 17.13 3.64
C GLU A 353 -1.78 16.22 4.85
N ILE A 354 -2.47 15.10 4.64
CA ILE A 354 -2.81 14.16 5.72
C ILE A 354 -1.56 13.51 6.30
N GLU A 355 -0.63 13.09 5.44
CA GLU A 355 0.65 12.53 5.89
C GLU A 355 1.43 13.53 6.76
N ARG A 356 1.47 14.81 6.34
CA ARG A 356 2.11 15.89 7.11
C ARG A 356 1.40 16.19 8.42
N LEU A 357 0.06 16.28 8.42
CA LEU A 357 -0.74 16.57 9.61
C LEU A 357 -0.66 15.44 10.64
N LEU A 358 -0.64 14.19 10.18
CA LEU A 358 -0.43 13.03 11.05
C LEU A 358 1.05 12.83 11.41
N ALA A 359 1.99 13.57 10.80
CA ALA A 359 3.43 13.40 11.00
C ALA A 359 3.87 11.92 10.93
N VAL A 360 3.43 11.23 9.87
CA VAL A 360 3.67 9.78 9.71
C VAL A 360 5.16 9.50 9.61
N THR A 361 5.67 8.60 10.44
CA THR A 361 7.11 8.28 10.46
C THR A 361 7.48 7.22 9.43
N ASN A 362 8.79 7.09 9.14
CA ASN A 362 9.30 6.03 8.27
C ASN A 362 8.97 4.63 8.80
N GLU A 363 8.98 4.43 10.12
CA GLU A 363 8.60 3.17 10.76
C GLU A 363 7.12 2.84 10.53
N GLN A 364 6.25 3.85 10.53
CA GLN A 364 4.83 3.69 10.25
C GLN A 364 4.57 3.37 8.78
N HIS A 365 5.31 3.99 7.85
CA HIS A 365 5.33 3.60 6.43
C HIS A 365 5.80 2.17 6.23
N ASP A 366 6.85 1.75 6.93
CA ASP A 366 7.34 0.37 6.92
C ASP A 366 6.25 -0.59 7.42
N LYS A 367 5.57 -0.25 8.52
CA LYS A 367 4.49 -1.06 9.08
C LYS A 367 3.28 -1.14 8.16
N LEU A 368 2.91 -0.02 7.51
CA LEU A 368 1.82 0.02 6.53
C LEU A 368 2.14 -0.85 5.31
N ALA A 369 3.36 -0.75 4.79
CA ALA A 369 3.83 -1.60 3.70
C ALA A 369 3.80 -3.08 4.09
N PHE A 370 4.25 -3.41 5.30
CA PHE A 370 4.18 -4.77 5.82
C PHE A 370 2.73 -5.28 5.94
N LEU A 371 1.80 -4.48 6.47
CA LEU A 371 0.38 -4.86 6.56
C LEU A 371 -0.23 -5.13 5.18
N LEU A 372 0.12 -4.33 4.18
CA LEU A 372 -0.33 -4.51 2.79
C LEU A 372 0.26 -5.76 2.13
N GLN A 373 1.53 -6.07 2.41
CA GLN A 373 2.24 -7.18 1.77
C GLN A 373 1.98 -8.52 2.46
N SER A 374 1.91 -8.54 3.79
CA SER A 374 1.68 -9.76 4.58
C SER A 374 0.29 -10.38 4.39
N GLY A 375 -0.64 -9.65 3.77
CA GLY A 375 -2.06 -10.01 3.72
C GLY A 375 -2.77 -9.97 5.06
N ALA A 376 -2.19 -9.29 6.05
CA ALA A 376 -2.88 -8.97 7.30
C ALA A 376 -4.13 -8.11 7.05
N LEU A 377 -4.11 -7.30 5.98
CA LEU A 377 -5.29 -6.58 5.51
C LEU A 377 -6.11 -7.45 4.56
N PRO A 378 -7.46 -7.37 4.60
CA PRO A 378 -8.30 -8.06 3.64
C PRO A 378 -7.95 -7.62 2.20
N THR A 379 -8.37 -8.39 1.21
CA THR A 379 -8.23 -7.98 -0.19
C THR A 379 -9.43 -7.10 -0.59
N PRO A 380 -9.23 -5.99 -1.33
CA PRO A 380 -10.37 -5.20 -1.81
C PRO A 380 -11.27 -6.07 -2.72
N PRO A 381 -12.61 -5.93 -2.61
CA PRO A 381 -13.52 -6.60 -3.52
C PRO A 381 -13.16 -6.32 -4.98
N ARG A 382 -13.17 -7.35 -5.82
CA ARG A 382 -12.89 -7.18 -7.26
C ARG A 382 -14.15 -6.67 -7.96
N VAL A 383 -14.04 -5.53 -8.65
CA VAL A 383 -15.10 -5.01 -9.51
C VAL A 383 -15.11 -5.80 -10.81
N VAL A 384 -16.01 -6.78 -10.93
CA VAL A 384 -16.25 -7.51 -12.19
C VAL A 384 -17.54 -6.97 -12.81
N GLY A 385 -17.40 -6.15 -13.85
CA GLY A 385 -18.53 -5.52 -14.53
C GLY A 385 -19.06 -4.27 -13.83
N ARG A 386 -20.38 -4.05 -13.91
CA ARG A 386 -21.03 -2.87 -13.31
C ARG A 386 -21.12 -3.02 -11.79
N PRO A 387 -20.66 -2.04 -10.99
CA PRO A 387 -20.78 -2.09 -9.54
C PRO A 387 -22.24 -2.29 -9.07
N THR A 388 -22.47 -3.28 -8.21
CA THR A 388 -23.78 -3.57 -7.60
C THR A 388 -23.90 -2.93 -6.21
N PRO A 389 -25.12 -2.71 -5.67
CA PRO A 389 -25.30 -2.24 -4.29
C PRO A 389 -24.58 -3.12 -3.25
N GLU A 390 -24.62 -4.44 -3.42
CA GLU A 390 -23.92 -5.40 -2.57
C GLU A 390 -22.40 -5.17 -2.58
N MET A 391 -21.82 -4.94 -3.75
CA MET A 391 -20.40 -4.63 -3.90
C MET A 391 -20.00 -3.36 -3.14
N PHE A 392 -20.85 -2.32 -3.14
CA PHE A 392 -20.58 -1.11 -2.34
C PHE A 392 -20.60 -1.39 -0.83
N GLY A 393 -21.51 -2.27 -0.37
CA GLY A 393 -21.49 -2.77 1.00
C GLY A 393 -20.20 -3.50 1.36
N GLN A 394 -19.72 -4.37 0.46
CA GLN A 394 -18.43 -5.06 0.63
C GLN A 394 -17.25 -4.08 0.67
N PHE A 395 -17.26 -3.03 -0.15
CA PHE A 395 -16.22 -1.99 -0.12
C PHE A 395 -16.25 -1.13 1.15
N ARG A 396 -17.44 -0.86 1.71
CA ARG A 396 -17.56 -0.18 3.01
C ARG A 396 -16.97 -1.04 4.12
N GLU A 397 -17.34 -2.32 4.16
CA GLU A 397 -16.82 -3.24 5.18
C GLU A 397 -15.31 -3.46 5.05
N TYR A 398 -14.83 -3.63 3.82
CA TYR A 398 -13.39 -3.68 3.53
C TYR A 398 -12.67 -2.44 4.07
N ARG A 399 -13.17 -1.23 3.77
CA ARG A 399 -12.57 0.01 4.26
C ARG A 399 -12.57 0.07 5.78
N ARG A 400 -13.69 -0.26 6.43
CA ARG A 400 -13.81 -0.27 7.90
C ARG A 400 -12.73 -1.16 8.53
N ILE A 401 -12.58 -2.39 8.04
CA ILE A 401 -11.58 -3.34 8.56
C ILE A 401 -10.15 -2.82 8.35
N VAL A 402 -9.86 -2.27 7.17
CA VAL A 402 -8.53 -1.72 6.86
C VAL A 402 -8.22 -0.51 7.71
N ASP A 403 -9.19 0.40 7.87
CA ASP A 403 -9.03 1.62 8.64
C ASP A 403 -8.84 1.30 10.12
N GLU A 404 -9.62 0.39 10.70
CA GLU A 404 -9.44 -0.09 12.08
C GLU A 404 -8.04 -0.67 12.29
N ALA A 405 -7.57 -1.54 11.37
CA ALA A 405 -6.25 -2.14 11.48
C ALA A 405 -5.13 -1.08 11.44
N ILE A 406 -5.22 -0.08 10.57
CA ILE A 406 -4.21 1.00 10.48
C ILE A 406 -4.32 1.94 11.69
N PHE A 407 -5.53 2.30 12.09
CA PHE A 407 -5.79 3.19 13.21
C PHE A 407 -5.25 2.62 14.52
N ASP A 408 -5.45 1.33 14.78
CA ASP A 408 -5.02 0.67 16.01
C ASP A 408 -3.55 0.27 15.99
N GLN A 409 -3.06 -0.25 14.85
CA GLN A 409 -1.74 -0.84 14.78
C GLN A 409 -0.67 0.14 14.28
N VAL A 410 -1.01 1.12 13.45
CA VAL A 410 -0.02 2.01 12.82
C VAL A 410 0.05 3.37 13.53
N LEU A 411 -1.09 4.01 13.78
CA LEU A 411 -1.13 5.35 14.36
C LEU A 411 -0.84 5.35 15.87
N THR A 412 -0.21 6.42 16.37
CA THR A 412 -0.10 6.70 17.81
C THR A 412 -1.42 7.24 18.37
N ALA A 413 -1.54 7.38 19.70
CA ALA A 413 -2.74 7.94 20.32
C ALA A 413 -3.01 9.38 19.86
N GLU A 414 -1.96 10.19 19.77
CA GLU A 414 -2.02 11.59 19.35
C GLU A 414 -2.45 11.69 17.87
N GLN A 415 -1.87 10.85 17.01
CA GLN A 415 -2.24 10.80 15.59
C GLN A 415 -3.67 10.32 15.38
N ARG A 416 -4.14 9.38 16.19
CA ARG A 416 -5.55 8.94 16.18
C ARG A 416 -6.50 10.10 16.49
N ASP A 417 -6.15 10.97 17.43
CA ASP A 417 -6.97 12.12 17.76
C ASP A 417 -6.93 13.20 16.67
N VAL A 418 -5.77 13.42 16.06
CA VAL A 418 -5.67 14.26 14.85
C VAL A 418 -6.52 13.69 13.71
N TRP A 419 -6.50 12.37 13.48
CA TRP A 419 -7.33 11.75 12.45
C TRP A 419 -8.83 11.95 12.73
N LYS A 420 -9.27 11.82 13.99
CA LYS A 420 -10.67 12.11 14.37
C LYS A 420 -11.03 13.57 14.12
N GLU A 421 -10.15 14.52 14.38
CA GLU A 421 -10.40 15.94 14.06
C GLU A 421 -10.51 16.17 12.54
N LEU A 422 -9.61 15.56 11.77
CA LEU A 422 -9.55 15.67 10.30
C LEU A 422 -10.76 15.08 9.59
N THR A 423 -11.37 14.07 10.21
CA THR A 423 -12.58 13.39 9.72
C THR A 423 -13.85 13.92 10.36
N GLY A 424 -13.80 14.53 11.55
CA GLY A 424 -14.96 15.11 12.24
C GLY A 424 -16.00 14.08 12.68
N GLU A 425 -17.20 14.56 13.04
CA GLU A 425 -18.31 13.70 13.47
C GLU A 425 -18.72 12.73 12.35
N PRO A 426 -18.78 11.40 12.60
CA PRO A 426 -19.16 10.41 11.59
C PRO A 426 -20.52 10.73 10.96
N LEU A 427 -20.58 10.67 9.62
CA LEU A 427 -21.82 10.83 8.87
C LEU A 427 -22.06 9.58 8.02
N ASP A 428 -23.19 8.91 8.26
CA ASP A 428 -23.61 7.75 7.46
C ASP A 428 -24.15 8.21 6.11
N VAL A 429 -23.34 8.05 5.07
CA VAL A 429 -23.70 8.40 3.69
C VAL A 429 -23.50 7.21 2.77
N ASP A 430 -24.45 6.97 1.86
CA ASP A 430 -24.34 5.92 0.84
C ASP A 430 -23.56 6.43 -0.39
N LEU A 431 -22.37 7.00 -0.15
CA LEU A 431 -21.53 7.49 -1.23
C LEU A 431 -20.83 6.33 -1.95
N LYS A 432 -21.16 6.19 -3.23
CA LYS A 432 -20.55 5.24 -4.16
C LYS A 432 -19.21 5.77 -4.68
N LEU A 433 -18.28 6.01 -3.76
CA LEU A 433 -16.89 6.31 -4.08
C LEU A 433 -16.14 4.99 -4.21
N LEU A 434 -15.80 4.63 -5.45
CA LEU A 434 -14.79 3.60 -5.66
C LEU A 434 -13.47 4.13 -5.07
N PRO A 435 -12.75 3.33 -4.27
CA PRO A 435 -11.50 3.77 -3.69
C PRO A 435 -10.55 4.09 -4.84
N PHE A 436 -10.17 5.36 -4.95
CA PHE A 436 -9.04 5.74 -5.79
C PHE A 436 -7.78 5.29 -5.05
N LEU A 437 -7.31 4.09 -5.36
CA LEU A 437 -6.01 3.62 -4.94
C LEU A 437 -5.07 3.80 -6.12
N PRO A 438 -4.44 4.98 -6.31
CA PRO A 438 -3.28 5.02 -7.18
C PRO A 438 -2.29 4.01 -6.58
N ALA A 439 -1.66 3.17 -7.42
CA ALA A 439 -0.71 2.15 -6.97
C ALA A 439 0.32 2.77 -6.00
N PRO A 440 0.86 2.03 -5.01
CA PRO A 440 1.67 2.66 -3.98
C PRO A 440 2.85 3.34 -4.66
N PRO A 441 3.21 4.58 -4.27
CA PRO A 441 4.41 5.20 -4.83
C PRO A 441 5.58 4.23 -4.60
N PRO A 442 6.53 4.11 -5.53
CA PRO A 442 7.81 3.52 -5.19
C PRO A 442 8.32 4.25 -3.95
N ARG A 443 8.82 3.52 -2.94
CA ARG A 443 9.46 4.14 -1.77
C ARG A 443 10.44 5.18 -2.31
N SER A 444 10.19 6.45 -2.01
CA SER A 444 10.99 7.54 -2.54
C SER A 444 12.44 7.25 -2.15
N ARG A 445 13.32 7.14 -3.16
CA ARG A 445 14.75 7.27 -2.90
C ARG A 445 14.89 8.63 -2.25
N THR A 446 15.37 8.66 -1.01
CA THR A 446 15.78 9.87 -0.32
C THR A 446 16.82 10.60 -1.17
N SER A 447 16.38 11.50 -2.06
CA SER A 447 17.19 12.59 -2.61
C SER A 447 16.30 13.52 -3.45
N GLU A 448 15.55 14.43 -2.83
CA GLU A 448 15.00 15.57 -3.59
C GLU A 448 15.03 16.89 -2.80
N ALA A 449 16.12 17.10 -2.05
CA ALA A 449 16.45 18.38 -1.45
C ALA A 449 17.26 19.31 -2.39
N ASN A 450 17.27 19.09 -3.72
CA ASN A 450 18.15 19.87 -4.60
C ASN A 450 17.59 20.25 -5.99
N ARG A 451 16.26 20.31 -6.17
CA ARG A 451 15.67 20.94 -7.36
C ARG A 451 15.01 22.26 -6.99
N GLY A 452 15.78 23.32 -7.13
CA GLY A 452 15.29 24.69 -6.96
C GLY A 452 16.39 25.70 -7.24
N ARG A 453 16.83 25.78 -8.50
CA ARG A 453 17.45 26.95 -9.14
C ARG A 453 17.54 26.67 -10.64
N GLU A 454 16.49 27.05 -11.36
CA GLU A 454 16.59 27.50 -12.75
C GLU A 454 16.69 29.02 -12.76
#